data_AF-A0AAV8WM66-F1
#
_entry.id   AF-A0AAV8WM66-F1
#
_cell.length_a   1.000
_cell.length_b   1.000
_cell.length_c   1.000
_cell.angle_alpha   90.00
_cell.angle_beta   90.00
_cell.angle_gamma   90.00
#
_symmetry.space_group_name_H-M   'P 1'
#
loop_
_entity.id
_entity.type
_entity.pdbx_description
1 polymer ?
#
loop_
_entity_poly.entity_id
_entity_poly.type
_entity_poly.pdbx_seq_one_letter_code
_entity_poly.pdbx_strand_id
1 'polypeptide(L)'
;MDFLTSTNILEEGRTLVIDNWYTSVPLATKILNSNTHVVGTIRKDRRGIPKEVVNKKFKKGEVFAMENQDGLTVVNWKDSRNVMMLSTKHGAQMVQVSCKNGTFKEKPEVVVDYNRGKASVDLSDQMSAYSNPLRRSLKWYRKVGFELILTTAMVNAFILYKLNSGEKKQITDFKKRCNKGSN
;
A
#
# COMPACT_ATOMS: atom_id res chain seq x y z
N MET A 1 -29.31 -11.00 4.23
CA MET A 1 -28.59 -9.73 4.02
C MET A 1 -27.11 -10.02 4.19
N ASP A 2 -26.41 -10.16 3.07
CA ASP A 2 -25.00 -10.50 3.04
C ASP A 2 -24.15 -9.25 3.34
N PHE A 3 -23.92 -8.98 4.62
CA PHE A 3 -23.06 -7.87 5.09
C PHE A 3 -21.59 -8.00 4.64
N LEU A 4 -21.21 -9.09 3.97
CA LEU A 4 -19.85 -9.33 3.47
C LEU A 4 -19.71 -9.22 1.95
N THR A 5 -20.79 -9.03 1.20
CA THR A 5 -20.75 -8.84 -0.27
C THR A 5 -21.12 -7.41 -0.70
N SER A 6 -21.52 -6.53 0.23
CA SER A 6 -22.04 -5.19 -0.04
C SER A 6 -21.00 -4.06 -0.08
N THR A 7 -19.70 -4.35 -0.05
CA THR A 7 -18.68 -3.33 -0.32
C THR A 7 -18.20 -3.54 -1.74
N ASN A 8 -18.87 -2.92 -2.72
CA ASN A 8 -18.38 -2.85 -4.09
C ASN A 8 -17.15 -1.91 -4.11
N ILE A 9 -16.03 -2.41 -3.58
CA ILE A 9 -14.77 -1.65 -3.49
C ILE A 9 -14.16 -1.42 -4.87
N LEU A 10 -14.51 -2.29 -5.82
CA LEU A 10 -14.22 -2.17 -7.24
C LEU A 10 -15.22 -1.21 -7.89
N GLU A 11 -14.88 -0.72 -9.08
CA GLU A 11 -15.76 0.07 -9.96
C GLU A 11 -16.01 1.54 -9.59
N GLU A 12 -15.39 2.04 -8.53
CA GLU A 12 -15.51 3.44 -8.09
C GLU A 12 -14.34 4.35 -8.53
N GLY A 13 -13.54 3.95 -9.52
CA GLY A 13 -12.37 4.74 -9.96
C GLY A 13 -11.25 4.82 -8.92
N ARG A 14 -11.24 3.92 -7.94
CA ARG A 14 -10.22 3.88 -6.88
C ARG A 14 -8.87 3.40 -7.40
N THR A 15 -7.82 3.68 -6.64
CA THR A 15 -6.47 3.15 -6.91
C THR A 15 -6.10 2.09 -5.87
N LEU A 16 -5.87 0.87 -6.34
CA LEU A 16 -5.37 -0.24 -5.56
C LEU A 16 -3.83 -0.22 -5.55
N VAL A 17 -3.24 -0.15 -4.37
CA VAL A 17 -1.78 -0.22 -4.18
C VAL A 17 -1.39 -1.62 -3.72
N ILE A 18 -0.61 -2.36 -4.51
CA ILE A 18 -0.27 -3.77 -4.25
C ILE A 18 1.23 -4.03 -4.24
N ASP A 19 1.65 -5.01 -3.43
CA ASP A 19 3.05 -5.46 -3.39
C ASP A 19 3.38 -6.45 -4.53
N ASN A 20 4.67 -6.57 -4.82
CA ASN A 20 5.26 -7.38 -5.88
C ASN A 20 4.80 -8.85 -5.92
N TRP A 21 4.37 -9.40 -4.78
CA TRP A 21 3.85 -10.76 -4.68
C TRP A 21 2.54 -10.93 -5.43
N TYR A 22 1.70 -9.90 -5.40
CA TYR A 22 0.36 -9.88 -5.98
C TYR A 22 0.36 -9.25 -7.38
N THR A 23 1.35 -8.40 -7.70
CA THR A 23 1.41 -7.69 -8.98
C THR A 23 1.66 -8.61 -10.18
N SER A 24 0.76 -8.55 -11.16
CA SER A 24 0.93 -9.19 -12.48
C SER A 24 0.16 -8.42 -13.56
N VAL A 25 0.61 -8.54 -14.81
CA VAL A 25 -0.03 -7.90 -15.97
C VAL A 25 -1.49 -8.37 -16.15
N PRO A 26 -1.81 -9.69 -16.13
CA PRO A 26 -3.19 -10.14 -16.30
C PRO A 26 -4.13 -9.65 -15.19
N LEU A 27 -3.63 -9.59 -13.94
CA LEU A 27 -4.41 -9.08 -12.82
C LEU A 27 -4.71 -7.59 -13.00
N ALA A 28 -3.70 -6.79 -13.37
CA ALA A 28 -3.88 -5.36 -13.57
C ALA A 28 -4.86 -5.05 -14.70
N THR A 29 -4.81 -5.79 -15.82
CA THR A 29 -5.80 -5.67 -16.90
C THR A 29 -7.21 -6.00 -16.42
N LYS A 30 -7.38 -7.08 -15.64
CA LYS A 30 -8.71 -7.45 -15.11
C LYS A 30 -9.28 -6.39 -14.17
N ILE A 31 -8.44 -5.82 -13.30
CA ILE A 31 -8.87 -4.78 -12.35
C ILE A 31 -9.17 -3.46 -13.07
N LEU A 32 -8.40 -3.13 -14.11
CA LEU A 32 -8.65 -1.95 -14.95
C LEU A 32 -10.01 -2.04 -15.64
N ASN A 33 -10.36 -3.23 -16.16
CA ASN A 33 -11.67 -3.49 -16.75
C ASN A 33 -12.84 -3.35 -15.75
N SER A 34 -12.56 -3.47 -14.45
CA SER A 34 -13.50 -3.20 -13.35
C SER A 34 -13.39 -1.76 -12.82
N ASN A 35 -13.07 -0.80 -13.71
CA ASN A 35 -12.97 0.64 -13.41
C ASN A 35 -12.19 0.95 -12.12
N THR A 36 -11.07 0.26 -11.94
CA THR A 36 -10.19 0.40 -10.77
C THR A 36 -8.74 0.45 -11.25
N HIS A 37 -7.99 1.44 -10.76
CA HIS A 37 -6.58 1.57 -11.12
C HIS A 37 -5.70 0.69 -10.23
N VAL A 38 -4.56 0.24 -10.73
CA VAL A 38 -3.58 -0.54 -9.98
C VAL A 38 -2.23 0.14 -10.03
N VAL A 39 -1.57 0.22 -8.88
CA VAL A 39 -0.19 0.67 -8.75
C VAL A 39 0.57 -0.32 -7.88
N GLY A 40 1.68 -0.86 -8.38
CA GLY A 40 2.46 -1.82 -7.60
C GLY A 40 3.88 -1.97 -8.09
N THR A 41 4.74 -2.48 -7.23
CA THR A 41 6.06 -2.95 -7.64
C THR A 41 5.92 -4.24 -8.43
N ILE A 42 6.75 -4.46 -9.45
CA ILE A 42 6.71 -5.68 -10.25
C ILE A 42 8.10 -6.32 -10.36
N ARG A 43 8.17 -7.65 -10.25
CA ARG A 43 9.42 -8.39 -10.41
C ARG A 43 9.75 -8.60 -11.89
N LYS A 44 11.04 -8.57 -12.22
CA LYS A 44 11.56 -8.74 -13.60
C LYS A 44 11.27 -10.08 -14.26
N ASP A 45 10.99 -11.09 -13.45
CA ASP A 45 10.69 -12.45 -13.88
C ASP A 45 9.19 -12.70 -14.10
N ARG A 46 8.32 -11.68 -13.93
CA ARG A 46 6.88 -11.83 -14.22
C ARG A 46 6.64 -11.89 -15.73
N ARG A 47 5.68 -12.73 -16.13
CA ARG A 47 5.22 -12.86 -17.51
C ARG A 47 4.49 -11.59 -17.96
N GLY A 48 4.62 -11.25 -19.23
CA GLY A 48 3.95 -10.09 -19.85
C GLY A 48 4.71 -8.78 -19.75
N ILE A 49 5.92 -8.76 -19.17
CA ILE A 49 6.77 -7.56 -19.13
C ILE A 49 7.60 -7.46 -20.42
N PRO A 50 7.63 -6.30 -21.10
CA PRO A 50 8.49 -6.08 -22.25
C PRO A 50 9.98 -6.22 -21.89
N LYS A 51 10.71 -7.05 -22.63
CA LYS A 51 12.16 -7.25 -22.43
C LYS A 51 12.97 -5.97 -22.62
N GLU A 52 12.49 -5.07 -23.48
CA GLU A 52 13.08 -3.76 -23.72
C GLU A 52 13.13 -2.93 -22.44
N VAL A 53 12.04 -2.90 -21.66
CA VAL A 53 11.99 -2.21 -20.37
C VAL A 53 12.94 -2.85 -19.36
N VAL A 54 12.96 -4.19 -19.28
CA VAL A 54 13.75 -4.93 -18.29
C VAL A 54 15.26 -4.79 -18.54
N ASN A 55 15.67 -4.86 -19.81
CA ASN A 55 17.08 -4.91 -20.21
C ASN A 55 17.69 -3.53 -20.48
N LYS A 56 16.87 -2.45 -20.47
CA LYS A 56 17.37 -1.09 -20.67
C LYS A 56 18.44 -0.78 -19.61
N LYS A 57 19.59 -0.30 -20.06
CA LYS A 57 20.64 0.27 -19.22
C LYS A 57 20.55 1.78 -19.30
N PHE A 58 20.49 2.43 -18.15
CA PHE A 58 20.29 3.87 -18.03
C PHE A 58 20.98 4.38 -16.76
N LYS A 59 21.30 5.68 -16.74
CA LYS A 59 22.01 6.33 -15.64
C LYS A 59 21.09 6.53 -14.44
N LYS A 60 21.68 6.75 -13.27
CA LYS A 60 20.91 7.06 -12.05
C LYS A 60 20.08 8.32 -12.27
N GLY A 61 18.79 8.27 -11.93
CA GLY A 61 17.80 9.32 -12.14
C GLY A 61 16.95 9.14 -13.39
N GLU A 62 17.42 8.38 -14.38
CA GLU A 62 16.68 8.15 -15.62
C GLU A 62 15.51 7.17 -15.41
N VAL A 63 14.43 7.40 -16.16
CA VAL A 63 13.23 6.58 -16.19
C VAL A 63 12.96 6.13 -17.62
N PHE A 64 12.56 4.87 -17.77
CA PHE A 64 12.10 4.33 -19.02
C PHE A 64 10.75 3.65 -18.78
N ALA A 65 9.75 3.94 -19.60
CA ALA A 65 8.44 3.32 -19.50
C ALA A 65 7.95 2.86 -20.87
N MET A 66 7.15 1.81 -20.85
CA MET A 66 6.35 1.38 -22.00
C MET A 66 4.92 1.19 -21.56
N GLU A 67 4.00 1.61 -22.40
CA GLU A 67 2.57 1.51 -22.20
C GLU A 67 1.96 0.59 -23.26
N ASN A 68 1.06 -0.29 -22.84
CA ASN A 68 0.28 -1.12 -23.76
C ASN A 68 -0.96 -0.35 -24.24
N GLN A 69 -1.58 -0.82 -25.33
CA GLN A 69 -2.83 -0.27 -25.89
C GLN A 69 -3.97 -0.19 -24.87
N ASP A 70 -3.96 -1.07 -23.86
CA ASP A 70 -4.96 -1.10 -22.79
C ASP A 70 -4.74 -0.03 -21.69
N GLY A 71 -3.74 0.84 -21.81
CA GLY A 71 -3.40 1.84 -20.78
C GLY A 71 -2.59 1.28 -19.60
N LEU A 72 -1.90 0.15 -19.82
CA LEU A 72 -1.06 -0.50 -18.82
C LEU A 72 0.40 -0.07 -18.99
N THR A 73 0.95 0.62 -18.01
CA THR A 73 2.30 1.17 -18.07
C THR A 73 3.25 0.41 -17.15
N VAL A 74 4.33 -0.11 -17.74
CA VAL A 74 5.48 -0.63 -17.00
C VAL A 74 6.55 0.45 -16.96
N VAL A 75 6.92 0.87 -15.75
CA VAL A 75 7.96 1.88 -15.52
C VAL A 75 9.18 1.21 -14.91
N ASN A 76 10.37 1.48 -15.44
CA ASN A 76 11.65 1.08 -14.87
C ASN A 76 12.47 2.33 -14.59
N TRP A 77 12.81 2.54 -13.32
CA TRP A 77 13.52 3.71 -12.82
C TRP A 77 14.81 3.31 -12.10
N LYS A 78 15.88 4.06 -12.36
CA LYS A 78 17.20 3.77 -11.80
C LYS A 78 17.49 4.73 -10.66
N ASP A 79 17.32 4.25 -9.44
CA ASP A 79 17.93 4.90 -8.28
C ASP A 79 19.29 4.21 -7.97
N SER A 80 19.54 3.79 -6.73
CA SER A 80 20.67 2.91 -6.40
C SER A 80 20.51 1.51 -7.01
N ARG A 81 19.27 1.04 -7.14
CA ARG A 81 18.89 -0.21 -7.81
C ARG A 81 17.76 0.09 -8.80
N ASN A 82 17.55 -0.82 -9.75
CA ASN A 82 16.41 -0.71 -10.66
C ASN A 82 15.13 -0.97 -9.87
N VAL A 83 14.19 -0.03 -9.94
CA VAL A 83 12.86 -0.13 -9.37
C VAL A 83 11.89 -0.24 -10.52
N MET A 84 11.16 -1.35 -10.58
CA MET A 84 10.14 -1.56 -11.60
C MET A 84 8.76 -1.48 -10.99
N MET A 85 7.90 -0.76 -11.69
CA MET A 85 6.52 -0.50 -11.29
C MET A 85 5.58 -0.91 -12.42
N LEU A 86 4.42 -1.41 -12.04
CA LEU A 86 3.27 -1.58 -12.91
C LEU A 86 2.20 -0.58 -12.47
N SER A 87 1.68 0.18 -13.42
CA SER A 87 0.67 1.21 -13.18
C SER A 87 -0.37 1.22 -14.29
N THR A 88 -1.63 1.46 -13.94
CA THR A 88 -2.71 1.71 -14.91
C THR A 88 -3.24 3.15 -14.83
N LYS A 89 -2.48 4.03 -14.18
CA LYS A 89 -2.85 5.43 -13.93
C LYS A 89 -1.73 6.41 -14.29
N HIS A 90 -0.48 5.97 -14.16
CA HIS A 90 0.69 6.84 -14.25
C HIS A 90 1.56 6.49 -15.46
N GLY A 91 2.12 7.51 -16.10
CA GLY A 91 3.14 7.39 -17.14
C GLY A 91 4.57 7.48 -16.58
N ALA A 92 5.50 7.92 -17.44
CA ALA A 92 6.91 8.17 -17.10
C ALA A 92 7.18 9.54 -16.43
N GLN A 93 6.15 10.18 -15.88
CA GLN A 93 6.26 11.54 -15.35
C GLN A 93 7.14 11.58 -14.11
N MET A 94 8.04 12.55 -14.05
CA MET A 94 8.95 12.78 -12.93
C MET A 94 8.46 13.96 -12.10
N VAL A 95 8.49 13.82 -10.78
CA VAL A 95 8.05 14.82 -9.82
C VAL A 95 9.19 15.11 -8.83
N GLN A 96 9.36 16.38 -8.49
CA GLN A 96 10.29 16.79 -7.45
C GLN A 96 9.71 16.53 -6.06
N VAL A 97 10.45 15.76 -5.26
CA VAL A 97 10.09 15.41 -3.89
C VAL A 97 11.09 16.02 -2.94
N SER A 98 10.58 16.81 -1.98
CA SER A 98 11.39 17.32 -0.88
C SER A 98 11.78 16.16 0.06
N CYS A 99 13.08 16.01 0.29
CA CYS A 99 13.64 15.05 1.23
C CYS A 99 13.76 15.68 2.63
N LYS A 100 13.75 14.83 3.67
CA LYS A 100 13.86 15.26 5.08
C LYS A 100 15.10 16.10 5.40
N ASN A 101 16.14 16.01 4.58
CA ASN A 101 17.39 16.77 4.68
C ASN A 101 17.32 18.13 3.95
N GLY A 102 16.14 18.57 3.49
CA GLY A 102 15.95 19.82 2.75
C GLY A 102 16.37 19.77 1.28
N THR A 103 16.86 18.63 0.79
CA THR A 103 17.23 18.47 -0.63
C THR A 103 16.03 18.07 -1.48
N PHE A 104 16.00 18.49 -2.74
CA PHE A 104 15.02 18.04 -3.71
C PHE A 104 15.56 16.85 -4.50
N LYS A 105 14.73 15.82 -4.70
CA LYS A 105 15.05 14.68 -5.55
C LYS A 105 13.92 14.43 -6.53
N GLU A 106 14.28 14.16 -7.77
CA GLU A 106 13.32 13.75 -8.79
C GLU A 106 13.04 12.26 -8.70
N LYS A 107 11.76 11.92 -8.69
CA LYS A 107 11.28 10.53 -8.65
C LYS A 107 10.10 10.40 -9.59
N PRO A 108 9.88 9.20 -10.18
CA PRO A 108 8.66 8.95 -10.94
C PRO A 108 7.44 9.13 -10.05
N GLU A 109 6.39 9.77 -10.57
CA GLU A 109 5.13 9.99 -9.84
C GLU A 109 4.56 8.67 -9.30
N VAL A 110 4.61 7.61 -10.10
CA VAL A 110 4.18 6.25 -9.72
C VAL A 110 4.88 5.74 -8.44
N VAL A 111 6.15 6.08 -8.24
CA VAL A 111 6.90 5.68 -7.04
C VAL A 111 6.46 6.49 -5.83
N VAL A 112 6.12 7.77 -6.02
CA VAL A 112 5.61 8.63 -4.96
C VAL A 112 4.25 8.13 -4.47
N ASP A 113 3.33 7.88 -5.40
CA ASP A 113 1.98 7.40 -5.08
C ASP A 113 2.00 5.99 -4.47
N TYR A 114 2.85 5.08 -4.98
CA TYR A 114 3.07 3.78 -4.35
C TYR A 114 3.56 3.91 -2.89
N ASN A 115 4.56 4.74 -2.64
CA ASN A 115 5.09 4.93 -1.29
C ASN A 115 4.06 5.55 -0.34
N ARG A 116 3.19 6.45 -0.83
CA ARG A 116 2.08 7.01 -0.06
C ARG A 116 1.09 5.92 0.35
N GLY A 117 0.70 5.05 -0.58
CA GLY A 117 -0.19 3.92 -0.30
C GLY A 117 0.44 2.91 0.67
N LYS A 118 1.69 2.52 0.42
CA LYS A 118 2.42 1.55 1.25
C LYS A 118 2.62 2.05 2.68
N ALA A 119 2.93 3.33 2.88
CA ALA A 119 3.08 3.91 4.21
C ALA A 119 1.82 3.75 5.09
N SER A 120 0.63 3.71 4.48
CA SER A 120 -0.63 3.48 5.20
C SER A 120 -0.75 2.04 5.71
N VAL A 121 -0.28 1.08 4.92
CA VAL A 121 -0.22 -0.35 5.30
C VAL A 121 0.79 -0.54 6.43
N ASP A 122 2.01 -0.01 6.28
CA ASP A 122 3.06 -0.11 7.30
C ASP A 122 2.60 0.50 8.64
N LEU A 123 1.86 1.61 8.60
CA LEU A 123 1.28 2.24 9.80
C LEU A 123 0.23 1.35 10.46
N SER A 124 -0.63 0.70 9.66
CA SER A 124 -1.64 -0.24 10.16
C SER A 124 -0.98 -1.43 10.86
N ASP A 125 0.03 -2.02 10.25
CA ASP A 125 0.80 -3.13 10.81
C ASP A 125 1.50 -2.72 12.12
N GLN A 126 2.07 -1.51 12.15
CA GLN A 126 2.67 -0.94 13.35
C GLN A 126 1.64 -0.75 14.48
N MET A 127 0.45 -0.22 14.16
CA MET A 127 -0.64 -0.07 15.15
C MET A 127 -1.10 -1.43 15.69
N SER A 128 -1.21 -2.44 14.82
CA SER A 128 -1.55 -3.81 15.20
C SER A 128 -0.50 -4.42 16.13
N ALA A 129 0.78 -4.30 15.79
CA ALA A 129 1.89 -4.82 16.59
C ALA A 129 1.91 -4.25 18.02
N TYR A 130 1.65 -2.95 18.19
CA TYR A 130 1.54 -2.34 19.52
C TYR A 130 0.28 -2.73 20.29
N SER A 131 -0.69 -3.40 19.65
CA SER A 131 -1.96 -3.83 20.25
C SER A 131 -1.93 -5.24 20.79
N ASN A 132 -0.84 -5.97 20.56
CA ASN A 132 -0.84 -7.42 20.64
C ASN A 132 -1.28 -7.93 22.02
N PRO A 133 -2.51 -8.47 22.17
CA PRO A 133 -3.01 -8.99 23.44
C PRO A 133 -2.57 -10.44 23.66
N LEU A 134 -1.78 -11.00 22.75
CA LEU A 134 -1.50 -12.43 22.70
C LEU A 134 -0.75 -12.89 23.94
N ARG A 135 -1.31 -13.92 24.57
CA ARG A 135 -0.68 -14.72 25.61
C ARG A 135 -0.28 -16.06 25.02
N ARG A 136 0.76 -16.69 25.58
CA ARG A 136 1.20 -18.02 25.15
C ARG A 136 0.03 -19.00 25.27
N SER A 137 -0.37 -19.61 24.16
CA SER A 137 -1.47 -20.57 24.09
C SER A 137 -1.11 -21.71 23.14
N LEU A 138 -1.50 -22.94 23.50
CA LEU A 138 -1.30 -24.13 22.66
C LEU A 138 -2.32 -24.21 21.51
N LYS A 139 -3.41 -23.44 21.59
CA LYS A 139 -4.54 -23.50 20.63
C LYS A 139 -4.46 -22.30 19.67
N TRP A 140 -4.01 -22.54 18.45
CA TRP A 140 -3.77 -21.48 17.45
C TRP A 140 -5.00 -20.63 17.13
N TYR A 141 -6.21 -21.22 17.11
CA TYR A 141 -7.44 -20.51 16.79
C TYR A 141 -7.82 -19.46 17.86
N ARG A 142 -7.47 -19.70 19.13
CA ARG A 142 -7.69 -18.71 20.20
C ARG A 142 -6.84 -17.47 19.98
N LYS A 143 -5.59 -17.67 19.53
CA LYS A 143 -4.66 -16.61 19.16
C LYS A 143 -5.23 -15.77 18.02
N VAL A 144 -5.66 -16.42 16.93
CA VAL A 144 -6.30 -15.72 15.80
C VAL A 144 -7.56 -14.97 16.23
N GLY A 145 -8.44 -15.58 17.02
CA GLY A 145 -9.67 -14.95 17.49
C GLY A 145 -9.42 -13.71 18.36
N PHE A 146 -8.53 -13.80 19.36
CA PHE A 146 -8.22 -12.66 20.22
C PHE A 146 -7.48 -11.55 19.48
N GLU A 147 -6.54 -11.90 18.60
CA GLU A 147 -5.83 -10.92 17.79
C GLU A 147 -6.77 -10.21 16.82
N LEU A 148 -7.60 -10.96 16.08
CA LEU A 148 -8.52 -10.38 15.13
C LEU A 148 -9.56 -9.49 15.82
N ILE A 149 -10.18 -9.95 16.90
CA ILE A 149 -11.28 -9.21 17.54
C ILE A 149 -10.74 -8.02 18.32
N LEU A 150 -9.80 -8.23 19.25
CA LEU A 150 -9.39 -7.18 20.18
C LEU A 150 -8.49 -6.13 19.50
N THR A 151 -7.56 -6.56 18.64
CA THR A 151 -6.68 -5.61 17.94
C THR A 151 -7.47 -4.77 16.95
N THR A 152 -8.32 -5.39 16.13
CA THR A 152 -9.13 -4.65 15.14
C THR A 152 -10.13 -3.74 15.83
N ALA A 153 -10.83 -4.20 16.88
CA ALA A 153 -11.75 -3.35 17.63
C ALA A 153 -11.04 -2.15 18.28
N MET A 154 -9.86 -2.35 18.86
CA MET A 154 -9.06 -1.28 19.47
C MET A 154 -8.60 -0.25 18.43
N VAL A 155 -8.10 -0.71 17.27
CA VAL A 155 -7.66 0.18 16.18
C VAL A 155 -8.85 0.97 15.61
N ASN A 156 -9.98 0.32 15.37
CA ASN A 156 -11.19 0.98 14.87
C ASN A 156 -11.74 2.00 15.87
N ALA A 157 -11.79 1.65 17.17
CA ALA A 157 -12.19 2.58 18.22
C ALA A 157 -11.27 3.80 18.30
N PHE A 158 -9.95 3.60 18.13
CA PHE A 158 -8.98 4.67 18.11
C PHE A 158 -9.13 5.60 16.88
N ILE A 159 -9.42 5.04 15.70
CA ILE A 159 -9.71 5.81 14.49
C ILE A 159 -10.97 6.67 14.71
N LEU A 160 -12.05 6.08 15.23
CA LEU A 160 -13.27 6.81 15.56
C LEU A 160 -13.03 7.92 16.60
N TYR A 161 -12.26 7.65 17.65
CA TYR A 161 -11.88 8.64 18.64
C TYR A 161 -11.15 9.84 18.02
N LYS A 162 -10.20 9.58 17.10
CA LYS A 162 -9.45 10.62 16.39
C LYS A 162 -10.35 11.46 15.49
N LEU A 163 -11.28 10.83 14.78
CA LEU A 163 -12.22 11.53 13.91
C LEU A 163 -13.15 12.46 14.71
N ASN A 164 -13.62 12.01 15.87
CA ASN A 164 -14.56 12.79 16.69
C ASN A 164 -13.88 13.84 17.59
N SER A 165 -12.69 13.56 18.12
CA SER A 165 -12.05 14.44 19.12
C SER A 165 -11.11 15.47 18.50
N GLY A 166 -10.66 15.28 17.26
CA GLY A 166 -9.64 16.12 16.61
C GLY A 166 -8.25 16.07 17.26
N GLU A 167 -8.09 15.35 18.38
CA GLU A 167 -6.84 15.25 19.13
C GLU A 167 -5.83 14.30 18.47
N LYS A 168 -4.60 14.78 18.29
CA LYS A 168 -3.47 13.97 17.84
C LYS A 168 -2.86 13.18 19.00
N LYS A 169 -3.57 12.18 19.51
CA LYS A 169 -3.05 11.24 20.53
C LYS A 169 -2.41 10.00 19.87
N GLN A 170 -1.40 9.43 20.53
CA GLN A 170 -0.81 8.16 20.14
C GLN A 170 -1.69 6.99 20.60
N ILE A 171 -1.64 5.86 19.89
CA ILE A 171 -2.43 4.66 20.20
C ILE A 171 -2.09 4.10 21.60
N THR A 172 -0.85 4.29 22.05
CA THR A 172 -0.34 3.91 23.38
C THR A 172 -1.07 4.66 24.49
N ASP A 173 -1.29 5.96 24.32
CA ASP A 173 -1.97 6.80 25.32
C ASP A 173 -3.47 6.52 25.35
N PHE A 174 -4.07 6.26 24.18
CA PHE A 174 -5.46 5.83 24.09
C PHE A 174 -5.69 4.51 24.85
N LYS A 175 -4.79 3.52 24.67
CA LYS A 175 -4.83 2.25 25.41
C LYS A 175 -4.71 2.43 26.92
N LYS A 176 -3.76 3.25 27.38
CA LYS A 176 -3.60 3.56 28.81
C LYS A 176 -4.91 4.13 29.38
N ARG A 177 -5.64 4.94 28.62
CA ARG A 177 -6.92 5.50 29.03
C ARG A 177 -8.02 4.44 29.08
N CYS A 178 -8.14 3.58 28.07
CA CYS A 178 -9.09 2.46 28.09
C CYS A 178 -8.85 1.50 29.27
N ASN A 179 -7.59 1.23 29.60
CA ASN A 179 -7.24 0.34 30.71
C ASN A 179 -7.42 0.99 32.10
N LYS A 180 -7.52 2.32 32.18
CA LYS A 180 -7.76 3.05 33.44
C LYS A 180 -9.25 3.17 33.81
N GLY A 181 -10.16 2.66 32.97
CA GLY A 181 -11.60 2.60 33.24
C GLY A 181 -12.00 1.42 34.14
N SER A 182 -11.44 1.35 35.34
CA SER A 182 -11.92 0.52 36.45
C SER A 182 -11.23 1.01 37.72
N ASN A 183 -11.76 2.10 38.27
CA ASN A 183 -11.67 2.49 39.67
C ASN A 183 -12.88 3.38 39.97
#